data_AF-A0A6F8U6W6-F1
#
_entry.id   AF-A0A6F8U6W6-F1
#
_cell.length_a   1.000
_cell.length_b   1.000
_cell.length_c   1.000
_cell.angle_alpha   90.00
_cell.angle_beta   90.00
_cell.angle_gamma   90.00
#
_symmetry.space_group_name_H-M   'P 1'
#
loop_
_entity.id
_entity.type
_entity.pdbx_description
1 polymer ?
#
loop_
_entity_poly.entity_id
_entity_poly.type
_entity_poly.pdbx_seq_one_letter_code
_entity_poly.pdbx_strand_id
1 'polypeptide(L)'
;MEAVAREAGVSKVTVYGHFATKEALFGSVIQRETALLRHGLEQLPDTHEAVRQSLVEVGTSLVRFLLEPHVLAVERVMSTQGNQHPELLLAFFESGPWATKKWLQEKLEGLARTGHLTLNAPTLAADQLCSMWQGMLVMEVRMGVRQLPSDEEIDRQVSSAVDVFLAAYGNL
;
A
#
# COMPACT_ATOMS: atom_id res chain seq x y z
N MET A 1 19.52 -0.36 -15.86
CA MET A 1 20.59 0.60 -15.49
C MET A 1 20.98 1.48 -16.67
N GLU A 2 21.46 0.95 -17.80
CA GLU A 2 21.88 1.79 -18.94
C GLU A 2 20.76 2.65 -19.54
N ALA A 3 19.59 2.05 -19.80
CA ALA A 3 18.43 2.80 -20.27
C ALA A 3 18.00 3.91 -19.28
N VAL A 4 18.08 3.63 -17.97
CA VAL A 4 17.77 4.60 -16.92
C VAL A 4 18.78 5.75 -16.90
N ALA A 5 20.08 5.43 -16.99
CA ALA A 5 21.14 6.43 -17.03
C ALA A 5 20.97 7.38 -18.24
N ARG A 6 20.67 6.81 -19.41
CA ARG A 6 20.39 7.57 -20.63
C ARG A 6 19.18 8.48 -20.46
N GLU A 7 18.07 7.97 -19.94
CA GLU A 7 16.85 8.77 -19.73
C GLU A 7 17.06 9.88 -18.69
N ALA A 8 17.81 9.61 -17.62
CA ALA A 8 18.12 10.58 -16.58
C ALA A 8 19.24 11.57 -16.97
N GLY A 9 19.83 11.46 -18.16
CA GLY A 9 20.92 12.33 -18.61
C GLY A 9 22.22 12.21 -17.81
N VAL A 10 22.45 11.06 -17.16
CA VAL A 10 23.63 10.81 -16.31
C VAL A 10 24.45 9.62 -16.79
N SER A 11 25.69 9.51 -16.33
CA SER A 11 26.55 8.37 -16.68
C SER A 11 26.10 7.07 -15.98
N LYS A 12 26.41 5.92 -16.58
CA LYS A 12 26.21 4.60 -15.93
C LYS A 12 26.91 4.55 -14.57
N VAL A 13 28.14 5.07 -14.48
CA VAL A 13 28.92 5.13 -13.23
C VAL A 13 28.19 5.91 -12.15
N THR A 14 27.55 7.03 -12.51
CA THR A 14 26.73 7.84 -11.59
C THR A 14 25.58 7.01 -11.02
N VAL A 15 24.82 6.29 -11.87
CA VAL A 15 23.69 5.47 -11.39
C VAL A 15 24.19 4.36 -10.45
N TYR A 16 25.27 3.66 -10.81
CA TYR A 16 25.84 2.61 -9.94
C TYR A 16 26.44 3.16 -8.63
N GLY A 17 26.90 4.41 -8.63
CA GLY A 17 27.34 5.10 -7.42
C GLY A 17 26.22 5.32 -6.40
N HIS A 18 24.97 5.46 -6.86
CA HIS A 18 23.80 5.58 -5.99
C HIS A 18 23.11 4.24 -5.71
N PHE A 19 23.07 3.34 -6.70
CA PHE A 19 22.36 2.06 -6.61
C PHE A 19 23.22 0.93 -7.15
N ALA A 20 23.68 0.05 -6.25
CA ALA A 20 24.57 -1.05 -6.60
C ALA A 20 23.96 -2.03 -7.62
N THR A 21 22.63 -2.22 -7.59
CA THR A 21 21.91 -3.16 -8.46
C THR A 21 20.63 -2.54 -9.03
N LYS A 22 20.06 -3.20 -10.06
CA LYS A 22 18.78 -2.78 -10.67
C LYS A 22 17.64 -2.93 -9.66
N GLU A 23 17.71 -3.95 -8.82
CA GLU A 23 16.76 -4.32 -7.78
C GLU A 23 16.77 -3.26 -6.67
N ALA A 24 17.96 -2.81 -6.24
CA ALA A 24 18.11 -1.73 -5.28
C ALA A 24 17.51 -0.41 -5.80
N LEU A 25 17.76 -0.07 -7.06
CA LEU A 25 17.13 1.08 -7.71
C LEU A 25 15.61 0.92 -7.76
N PHE A 26 15.12 -0.24 -8.21
CA PHE A 26 13.68 -0.49 -8.36
C PHE A 26 12.95 -0.44 -7.01
N GLY A 27 13.48 -1.12 -5.99
CA GLY A 27 12.96 -1.07 -4.63
C GLY A 27 12.92 0.35 -4.07
N SER A 28 13.96 1.15 -4.31
CA SER A 28 14.01 2.55 -3.88
C SER A 28 12.92 3.41 -4.54
N VAL A 29 12.61 3.16 -5.81
CA VAL A 29 11.49 3.81 -6.50
C VAL A 29 10.17 3.41 -5.84
N ILE A 30 9.91 2.12 -5.64
CA ILE A 30 8.68 1.62 -5.00
C ILE A 30 8.53 2.17 -3.57
N GLN A 31 9.61 2.22 -2.80
CA GLN A 31 9.59 2.75 -1.45
C GLN A 31 9.22 4.24 -1.44
N ARG A 32 9.72 5.01 -2.41
CA ARG A 32 9.38 6.43 -2.54
C ARG A 32 7.90 6.61 -2.88
N GLU A 33 7.38 5.85 -3.84
CA GLU A 33 5.98 5.95 -4.25
C GLU A 33 5.03 5.53 -3.11
N THR A 34 5.37 4.47 -2.38
CA THR A 34 4.55 4.00 -1.23
C THR A 34 4.68 4.84 0.02
N ALA A 35 5.67 5.74 0.13
CA ALA A 35 5.85 6.58 1.31
C ALA A 35 4.65 7.51 1.54
N LEU A 36 3.99 7.94 0.46
CA LEU A 36 2.82 8.83 0.50
C LEU A 36 1.59 8.18 1.17
N LEU A 37 1.54 6.84 1.22
CA LEU A 37 0.45 6.09 1.84
C LEU A 37 0.43 6.20 3.38
N ARG A 38 1.51 6.71 3.97
CA ARG A 38 1.70 6.74 5.42
C ARG A 38 1.01 7.92 6.10
N HIS A 39 0.52 8.87 5.32
CA HIS A 39 -0.24 10.03 5.80
C HIS A 39 -1.56 9.59 6.45
N GLY A 40 -1.94 10.22 7.57
CA GLY A 40 -3.19 9.92 8.32
C GLY A 40 -3.00 9.11 9.61
N LEU A 41 -1.92 8.33 9.73
CA LEU A 41 -1.55 7.59 10.95
C LEU A 41 -0.11 7.88 11.43
N GLU A 42 0.48 8.98 10.99
CA GLU A 42 1.82 9.41 11.45
C GLU A 42 1.83 9.56 12.97
N GLN A 43 0.82 10.26 13.49
CA GLN A 43 0.46 10.33 14.91
C GLN A 43 -0.75 9.43 15.14
N LEU A 44 -0.74 8.69 16.26
CA LEU A 44 -1.87 7.84 16.61
C LEU A 44 -3.00 8.71 17.18
N PRO A 45 -4.22 8.63 16.63
CA PRO A 45 -5.39 9.33 17.17
C PRO A 45 -5.75 8.82 18.58
N ASP A 46 -6.39 9.68 19.36
CA ASP A 46 -6.73 9.48 20.77
C ASP A 46 -8.24 9.37 21.03
N THR A 47 -9.08 9.47 20.00
CA THR A 47 -10.53 9.28 20.07
C THR A 47 -11.00 8.24 19.05
N HIS A 48 -12.10 7.56 19.34
CA HIS A 48 -12.66 6.55 18.42
C HIS A 48 -13.03 7.14 17.05
N GLU A 49 -13.59 8.37 17.03
CA GLU A 49 -13.92 9.05 15.78
C GLU A 49 -12.66 9.38 14.98
N ALA A 50 -11.60 9.88 15.64
CA ALA A 50 -10.33 10.14 14.97
C ALA A 50 -9.66 8.86 14.47
N VAL A 51 -9.75 7.75 15.21
CA VAL A 51 -9.29 6.42 14.75
C VAL A 51 -10.00 6.03 13.46
N ARG A 52 -11.34 6.11 13.45
CA ARG A 52 -12.15 5.80 12.27
C ARG A 52 -11.72 6.66 11.09
N GLN A 53 -11.66 7.97 11.28
CA GLN A 53 -11.30 8.92 10.23
C GLN A 53 -9.90 8.64 9.66
N SER A 54 -8.89 8.42 10.52
CA SER A 54 -7.54 8.07 10.09
C SER A 54 -7.48 6.77 9.28
N LEU A 55 -8.23 5.73 9.68
CA LEU A 55 -8.27 4.47 8.93
C LEU A 55 -8.95 4.65 7.56
N VAL A 56 -9.97 5.51 7.47
CA VAL A 56 -10.60 5.86 6.19
C VAL A 56 -9.62 6.62 5.29
N GLU A 57 -8.93 7.63 5.80
CA GLU A 57 -7.97 8.42 5.03
C GLU A 57 -6.82 7.57 4.47
N VAL A 58 -6.26 6.67 5.29
CA VAL A 58 -5.21 5.74 4.87
C VAL A 58 -5.75 4.75 3.84
N GLY A 59 -6.92 4.17 4.07
CA GLY A 59 -7.54 3.22 3.15
C GLY A 59 -7.87 3.84 1.79
N THR A 60 -8.42 5.05 1.77
CA THR A 60 -8.72 5.79 0.54
C THR A 60 -7.44 6.12 -0.21
N SER A 61 -6.39 6.57 0.49
CA SER A 61 -5.08 6.84 -0.12
C SER A 61 -4.49 5.59 -0.75
N LEU A 62 -4.57 4.45 -0.06
CA LEU A 62 -4.13 3.15 -0.58
C LEU A 62 -4.91 2.75 -1.83
N VAL A 63 -6.24 2.80 -1.81
CA VAL A 63 -7.07 2.39 -2.95
C VAL A 63 -6.83 3.30 -4.15
N ARG A 64 -6.75 4.62 -3.96
CA ARG A 64 -6.41 5.57 -5.04
C ARG A 64 -5.06 5.23 -5.66
N PHE A 65 -4.03 5.05 -4.83
CA PHE A 65 -2.69 4.69 -5.29
C PHE A 65 -2.67 3.39 -6.11
N LEU A 66 -3.32 2.33 -5.61
CA LEU A 66 -3.39 1.04 -6.31
C LEU A 66 -4.09 1.12 -7.67
N LEU A 67 -4.96 2.12 -7.87
CA LEU A 67 -5.69 2.35 -9.11
C LEU A 67 -4.97 3.31 -10.07
N GLU A 68 -3.82 3.87 -9.68
CA GLU A 68 -3.07 4.74 -10.56
C GLU A 68 -2.55 3.98 -11.79
N PRO A 69 -2.62 4.56 -13.01
CA PRO A 69 -2.25 3.84 -14.23
C PRO A 69 -0.83 3.26 -14.20
N HIS A 70 0.10 3.98 -13.58
CA HIS A 70 1.49 3.55 -13.49
C HIS A 70 1.68 2.39 -12.50
N VAL A 71 0.94 2.39 -11.38
CA VAL A 71 0.96 1.29 -10.39
C VAL A 71 0.35 0.02 -10.99
N LEU A 72 -0.81 0.15 -11.65
CA LEU A 72 -1.45 -0.95 -12.38
C LEU A 72 -0.52 -1.55 -13.45
N ALA A 73 0.24 -0.70 -14.16
CA ALA A 73 1.19 -1.17 -15.16
C ALA A 73 2.36 -1.95 -14.53
N VAL A 74 2.94 -1.45 -13.43
CA VAL A 74 4.01 -2.14 -12.71
C VAL A 74 3.51 -3.47 -12.16
N GLU A 75 2.35 -3.49 -11.51
CA GLU A 75 1.75 -4.72 -10.98
C GLU A 75 1.52 -5.75 -12.08
N ARG A 76 0.97 -5.35 -13.24
CA ARG A 76 0.78 -6.23 -14.38
C ARG A 76 2.09 -6.84 -14.88
N VAL A 77 3.16 -6.05 -14.96
CA VAL A 77 4.49 -6.56 -15.34
C VAL A 77 5.00 -7.55 -14.30
N MET A 78 4.88 -7.25 -13.01
CA MET A 78 5.31 -8.15 -11.93
C MET A 78 4.50 -9.45 -11.89
N SER A 79 3.19 -9.40 -12.08
CA SER A 79 2.34 -10.61 -12.11
C SER A 79 2.61 -11.50 -13.33
N THR A 80 2.98 -10.92 -14.48
CA THR A 80 3.18 -11.69 -15.72
C THR A 80 4.63 -12.16 -15.92
N GLN A 81 5.60 -11.36 -15.52
CA GLN A 81 7.03 -11.61 -15.77
C GLN A 81 7.86 -11.80 -14.48
N GLY A 82 7.29 -11.54 -13.30
CA GLY A 82 8.03 -11.58 -12.04
C GLY A 82 8.68 -12.93 -11.73
N ASN A 83 8.04 -14.04 -12.10
CA ASN A 83 8.61 -15.38 -11.93
C ASN A 83 9.90 -15.60 -12.74
N GLN A 84 10.09 -14.88 -13.85
CA GLN A 84 11.33 -14.91 -14.64
C GLN A 84 12.42 -13.98 -14.05
N HIS A 85 12.03 -13.10 -13.14
CA HIS A 85 12.91 -12.13 -12.48
C HIS A 85 12.69 -12.12 -10.96
N PRO A 86 12.98 -13.24 -10.27
CA PRO A 86 12.62 -13.44 -8.87
C PRO A 86 13.21 -12.38 -7.94
N GLU A 87 14.42 -11.89 -8.21
CA GLU A 87 15.05 -10.83 -7.40
C GLU A 87 14.32 -9.49 -7.53
N LEU A 88 13.80 -9.14 -8.72
CA LEU A 88 12.99 -7.93 -8.91
C LEU A 88 11.61 -8.07 -8.29
N LEU A 89 11.00 -9.25 -8.40
CA LEU A 89 9.72 -9.54 -7.76
C LEU A 89 9.86 -9.45 -6.23
N LEU A 90 10.95 -10.00 -5.67
CA LEU A 90 11.23 -9.90 -4.25
C LEU A 90 11.43 -8.44 -3.82
N ALA A 91 12.25 -7.67 -4.54
CA ALA A 91 12.47 -6.25 -4.26
C ALA A 91 11.16 -5.43 -4.32
N PHE A 92 10.25 -5.76 -5.24
CA PHE A 92 8.90 -5.18 -5.31
C PHE A 92 8.08 -5.48 -4.06
N PHE A 93 8.00 -6.75 -3.65
CA PHE A 93 7.25 -7.16 -2.46
C PHE A 93 7.81 -6.56 -1.17
N GLU A 94 9.14 -6.61 -1.00
CA GLU A 94 9.83 -6.07 0.17
C GLU A 94 9.65 -4.56 0.30
N SER A 95 9.74 -3.82 -0.81
CA SER A 95 9.70 -2.35 -0.80
C SER A 95 8.29 -1.76 -0.86
N GLY A 96 7.32 -2.55 -1.31
CA GLY A 96 5.93 -2.12 -1.49
C GLY A 96 4.97 -2.92 -0.60
N PRO A 97 4.27 -3.95 -1.11
CA PRO A 97 3.21 -4.66 -0.40
C PRO A 97 3.54 -5.09 1.04
N TRP A 98 4.68 -5.75 1.27
CA TRP A 98 5.05 -6.22 2.61
C TRP A 98 5.43 -5.08 3.54
N ALA A 99 6.16 -4.07 3.06
CA ALA A 99 6.48 -2.89 3.85
C ALA A 99 5.24 -2.09 4.25
N THR A 100 4.28 -1.90 3.34
CA THR A 100 3.01 -1.20 3.61
C THR A 100 2.17 -1.97 4.63
N LYS A 101 2.03 -3.29 4.45
CA LYS A 101 1.32 -4.14 5.41
C LYS A 101 1.98 -4.10 6.79
N LYS A 102 3.31 -4.23 6.85
CA LYS A 102 4.05 -4.20 8.12
C LYS A 102 3.85 -2.87 8.84
N TRP A 103 3.93 -1.75 8.11
CA TRP A 103 3.64 -0.43 8.68
C TRP A 103 2.22 -0.33 9.21
N LEU A 104 1.22 -0.81 8.48
CA LEU A 104 -0.17 -0.79 8.95
C LEU A 104 -0.33 -1.64 10.21
N GLN A 105 0.27 -2.84 10.25
CA GLN A 105 0.30 -3.68 11.44
C GLN A 105 0.85 -2.91 12.66
N GLU A 106 2.00 -2.24 12.52
CA GLU A 106 2.62 -1.47 13.60
C GLU A 106 1.70 -0.35 14.11
N LYS A 107 0.92 0.28 13.22
CA LYS A 107 -0.07 1.31 13.60
C LYS A 107 -1.28 0.72 14.32
N LEU A 108 -1.82 -0.39 13.84
CA LEU A 108 -2.92 -1.09 14.51
C LEU A 108 -2.51 -1.60 15.90
N GLU A 109 -1.29 -2.12 16.06
CA GLU A 109 -0.73 -2.48 17.37
C GLU A 109 -0.58 -1.26 18.29
N GLY A 110 -0.21 -0.11 17.73
CA GLY A 110 -0.23 1.18 18.43
C GLY A 110 -1.61 1.51 19.00
N LEU A 111 -2.65 1.45 18.17
CA LEU A 111 -4.04 1.69 18.57
C LEU A 111 -4.56 0.67 19.58
N ALA A 112 -4.10 -0.59 19.50
CA ALA A 112 -4.42 -1.59 20.49
C ALA A 112 -3.79 -1.28 21.86
N ARG A 113 -2.54 -0.81 21.88
CA ARG A 113 -1.86 -0.39 23.13
C ARG A 113 -2.53 0.81 23.80
N THR A 114 -3.15 1.70 23.03
CA THR A 114 -3.91 2.84 23.58
C THR A 114 -5.36 2.48 23.91
N GLY A 115 -5.76 1.22 23.73
CA GLY A 115 -7.07 0.72 24.12
C GLY A 115 -8.18 0.95 23.08
N HIS A 116 -7.87 1.47 21.88
CA HIS A 116 -8.89 1.68 20.85
C HIS A 116 -9.24 0.40 20.09
N LEU A 117 -8.33 -0.58 20.02
CA LEU A 117 -8.54 -1.86 19.35
C LEU A 117 -8.22 -3.05 20.28
N THR A 118 -8.87 -4.18 20.02
CA THR A 118 -8.49 -5.48 20.58
C THR A 118 -8.04 -6.40 19.45
N LEU A 119 -6.75 -6.74 19.40
CA LEU A 119 -6.14 -7.52 18.33
C LEU A 119 -5.59 -8.86 18.85
N ASN A 120 -6.18 -9.98 18.41
CA ASN A 120 -5.67 -11.32 18.73
C ASN A 120 -4.50 -11.74 17.83
N ALA A 121 -4.51 -11.28 16.58
CA ALA A 121 -3.50 -11.59 15.58
C ALA A 121 -3.25 -10.34 14.71
N PRO A 122 -2.35 -9.41 15.13
CA PRO A 122 -2.17 -8.12 14.45
C PRO A 122 -1.83 -8.22 12.97
N THR A 123 -0.97 -9.18 12.59
CA THR A 123 -0.63 -9.43 11.18
C THR A 123 -1.84 -9.82 10.34
N LEU A 124 -2.75 -10.62 10.89
CA LEU A 124 -3.98 -11.02 10.19
C LEU A 124 -4.98 -9.86 10.12
N ALA A 125 -5.10 -9.07 11.19
CA ALA A 125 -5.96 -7.88 11.20
C ALA A 125 -5.54 -6.85 10.13
N ALA A 126 -4.23 -6.63 9.96
CA ALA A 126 -3.70 -5.77 8.90
C ALA A 126 -4.03 -6.32 7.49
N ASP A 127 -3.89 -7.64 7.27
CA ASP A 127 -4.27 -8.28 6.00
C ASP A 127 -5.75 -8.11 5.70
N GLN A 128 -6.60 -8.37 6.70
CA GLN A 128 -8.04 -8.25 6.57
C GLN A 128 -8.44 -6.83 6.23
N LEU A 129 -7.90 -5.83 6.93
CA LEU A 129 -8.19 -4.43 6.67
C LEU A 129 -7.77 -4.02 5.25
N CYS A 130 -6.54 -4.34 4.84
CA CYS A 130 -6.05 -4.10 3.47
C CYS A 130 -6.92 -4.77 2.40
N SER A 131 -7.41 -5.98 2.68
CA SER A 131 -8.26 -6.73 1.75
C SER A 131 -9.66 -6.12 1.66
N MET A 132 -10.23 -5.68 2.79
CA MET A 132 -11.55 -5.04 2.83
C MET A 132 -11.56 -3.67 2.16
N TRP A 133 -10.51 -2.86 2.32
CA TRP A 133 -10.37 -1.59 1.58
C TRP A 133 -10.41 -1.80 0.07
N GLN A 134 -9.68 -2.80 -0.43
CA GLN A 134 -9.61 -3.09 -1.87
C GLN A 134 -10.89 -3.71 -2.41
N GLY A 135 -11.42 -4.73 -1.73
CA GLY A 135 -12.57 -5.51 -2.15
C GLY A 135 -12.45 -6.07 -3.58
N MET A 136 -13.60 -6.37 -4.19
CA MET A 136 -13.66 -6.72 -5.61
C MET A 136 -13.38 -5.52 -6.51
N LEU A 137 -13.62 -4.30 -6.04
CA LEU A 137 -13.46 -3.07 -6.81
C LEU A 137 -12.06 -2.94 -7.43
N VAL A 138 -10.99 -3.10 -6.63
CA VAL A 138 -9.62 -3.00 -7.16
C VAL A 138 -9.29 -4.17 -8.08
N MET A 139 -9.76 -5.37 -7.76
CA MET A 139 -9.56 -6.56 -8.60
C MET A 139 -10.19 -6.40 -9.99
N GLU A 140 -11.43 -5.91 -10.06
CA GLU A 140 -12.15 -5.72 -11.31
C GLU A 140 -11.48 -4.68 -12.21
N VAL A 141 -10.95 -3.59 -11.63
CA VAL A 141 -10.15 -2.61 -12.39
C VAL A 141 -8.86 -3.23 -12.90
N ARG A 142 -8.12 -3.97 -12.05
CA ARG A 142 -6.88 -4.66 -12.44
C ARG A 142 -7.09 -5.61 -13.61
N MET A 143 -8.21 -6.35 -13.60
CA MET A 143 -8.59 -7.27 -14.67
C MET A 143 -9.14 -6.57 -15.92
N GLY A 144 -9.39 -5.25 -15.86
CA GLY A 144 -9.92 -4.48 -16.98
C GLY A 144 -11.39 -4.74 -17.28
N VAL A 145 -12.12 -5.38 -16.36
CA VAL A 145 -13.58 -5.63 -16.49
C VAL A 145 -14.42 -4.48 -15.92
N ARG A 146 -13.77 -3.53 -15.23
CA ARG A 146 -14.37 -2.31 -14.66
C ARG A 146 -13.53 -1.09 -15.03
N GLN A 147 -14.20 0.04 -15.25
CA GLN A 147 -13.57 1.36 -15.36
C GLN A 147 -13.11 1.86 -13.99
N LEU A 148 -12.29 2.91 -13.97
CA LEU A 148 -11.89 3.56 -12.71
C LEU A 148 -13.14 4.04 -11.95
N PRO A 149 -13.28 3.69 -10.66
CA PRO A 149 -14.40 4.15 -9.84
C PRO A 149 -14.33 5.65 -9.58
N SER A 150 -15.46 6.26 -9.25
CA SER A 150 -15.48 7.64 -8.78
C SER A 150 -14.91 7.75 -7.35
N ASP A 151 -14.52 8.97 -6.95
CA ASP A 151 -14.09 9.24 -5.57
C ASP A 151 -15.16 8.85 -4.55
N GLU A 152 -16.43 9.12 -4.85
CA GLU A 152 -17.55 8.75 -3.97
C GLU A 152 -17.69 7.23 -3.81
N GLU A 153 -17.45 6.46 -4.87
CA GLU A 153 -17.46 5.00 -4.81
C GLU A 153 -16.30 4.47 -3.95
N ILE A 154 -15.10 5.04 -4.09
CA ILE A 154 -13.93 4.68 -3.27
C ILE A 154 -14.23 5.00 -1.79
N ASP A 155 -14.70 6.22 -1.50
CA ASP A 155 -14.97 6.67 -0.14
C ASP A 155 -16.03 5.79 0.53
N ARG A 156 -17.07 5.39 -0.21
CA ARG A 156 -18.11 4.48 0.29
C ARG A 156 -17.57 3.08 0.58
N GLN A 157 -16.78 2.51 -0.32
CA GLN A 157 -16.14 1.19 -0.15
C GLN A 157 -15.23 1.19 1.09
N VAL A 158 -14.35 2.17 1.18
CA VAL A 158 -13.36 2.28 2.26
C VAL A 158 -14.04 2.55 3.60
N SER A 159 -14.98 3.49 3.67
CA SER A 159 -15.70 3.79 4.92
C SER A 159 -16.45 2.56 5.42
N SER A 160 -17.15 1.84 4.54
CA SER A 160 -17.84 0.60 4.91
C SER A 160 -16.87 -0.48 5.40
N ALA A 161 -15.70 -0.60 4.79
CA ALA A 161 -14.66 -1.55 5.22
C ALA A 161 -14.13 -1.22 6.62
N VAL A 162 -13.90 0.07 6.91
CA VAL A 162 -13.47 0.54 8.23
C VAL A 162 -14.55 0.31 9.28
N ASP A 163 -15.82 0.57 8.96
CA ASP A 163 -16.93 0.33 9.89
C ASP A 163 -17.04 -1.15 10.28
N VAL A 164 -16.90 -2.07 9.31
CA VAL A 164 -16.87 -3.51 9.58
C VAL A 164 -15.65 -3.90 10.41
N PHE A 165 -14.48 -3.36 10.10
CA PHE A 165 -13.26 -3.61 10.88
C PHE A 165 -13.41 -3.14 12.33
N LEU A 166 -13.92 -1.94 12.57
CA LEU A 166 -14.12 -1.39 13.90
C LEU A 166 -15.24 -2.10 14.66
N ALA A 167 -16.27 -2.61 13.98
CA ALA A 167 -17.26 -3.46 14.63
C ALA A 167 -16.65 -4.79 15.13
N ALA A 168 -15.63 -5.31 14.45
CA ALA A 168 -14.96 -6.56 14.81
C ALA A 168 -13.82 -6.38 15.83
N TYR A 169 -13.07 -5.29 15.74
CA TYR A 169 -11.83 -5.06 16.50
C TYR A 169 -11.85 -3.82 17.39
N GLY A 170 -12.80 -2.91 17.22
CA GLY A 170 -12.90 -1.69 18.00
C GLY A 170 -13.38 -1.96 19.41
N ASN A 171 -12.79 -1.27 20.36
CA ASN A 171 -13.36 -1.13 21.69
C ASN A 171 -14.29 0.10 21.64
N LEU A 172 -15.46 0.05 22.28
CA LEU A 172 -16.38 1.19 22.40
C LEU A 172 -16.17 1.89 23.75
#